data_AF-A0A7V7Z7Q9-F1
#
_entry.id   AF-A0A7V7Z7Q9-F1
#
_cell.length_a   1.000
_cell.length_b   1.000
_cell.length_c   1.000
_cell.angle_alpha   90.00
_cell.angle_beta   90.00
_cell.angle_gamma   90.00
#
_symmetry.space_group_name_H-M   'P 1'
#
loop_
_entity.id
_entity.type
_entity.pdbx_description
1 polymer ?
#
loop_
_entity_poly.entity_id
_entity_poly.type
_entity_poly.pdbx_seq_one_letter_code
_entity_poly.pdbx_strand_id
1 'polypeptide(L)'
;MSDAAVKPWQIALTLAWVALLGLFFAQVEIQIEGPAGWAANLPTWRIEHHWLLDIFWGGRPMTGYHAWVFPFIALFFHFPMLFMAQWSARLECRAVGCIMLFWIIEDYLWFVFNSAYGVARFNPADVAWHKHWLWFAPTDYWVSLLLAGVLLWLSYRRKA
;
A
#
# COMPACT_ATOMS: atom_id res chain seq x y z
N MET A 1 -21.97 -16.22 -14.06
CA MET A 1 -21.87 -14.81 -14.51
C MET A 1 -21.17 -14.83 -15.86
N SER A 2 -21.77 -14.25 -16.90
CA SER A 2 -21.17 -14.23 -18.25
C SER A 2 -19.81 -13.52 -18.23
N ASP A 3 -18.85 -14.02 -19.01
CA ASP A 3 -17.55 -13.40 -19.26
C ASP A 3 -17.75 -12.12 -20.10
N ALA A 4 -18.43 -11.12 -19.54
CA ALA A 4 -18.44 -9.79 -20.10
C ALA A 4 -17.00 -9.28 -20.13
N ALA A 5 -16.53 -8.91 -21.33
CA ALA A 5 -15.19 -8.37 -21.48
C ALA A 5 -15.00 -7.17 -20.54
N VAL A 6 -13.97 -7.23 -19.71
CA VAL A 6 -13.57 -6.10 -18.86
C VAL A 6 -13.29 -4.92 -19.76
N LYS A 7 -13.96 -3.79 -19.47
CA LYS A 7 -13.80 -2.57 -20.26
C LYS A 7 -12.59 -1.79 -19.73
N PRO A 8 -11.73 -1.21 -20.59
CA PRO A 8 -10.54 -0.47 -20.13
C PRO A 8 -10.86 0.63 -19.10
N TRP A 9 -12.01 1.29 -19.22
CA TRP A 9 -12.44 2.31 -18.26
C TRP A 9 -12.68 1.75 -16.85
N GLN A 10 -13.05 0.48 -16.69
CA GLN A 10 -13.22 -0.13 -15.36
C GLN A 10 -11.88 -0.27 -14.64
N ILE A 11 -10.83 -0.60 -15.39
CA ILE A 11 -9.46 -0.65 -14.87
C ILE A 11 -9.02 0.76 -14.48
N ALA A 12 -9.20 1.73 -15.38
CA ALA A 12 -8.85 3.13 -15.10
C ALA A 12 -9.57 3.68 -13.87
N LEU A 13 -10.88 3.44 -13.73
CA LEU A 13 -11.64 3.84 -12.55
C LEU A 13 -11.15 3.14 -11.28
N THR A 14 -10.79 1.86 -11.36
CA THR A 14 -10.23 1.13 -10.22
C THR A 14 -8.92 1.77 -9.76
N LEU A 15 -8.00 2.06 -10.68
CA LEU A 15 -6.72 2.69 -10.38
C LEU A 15 -6.92 4.11 -9.81
N ALA A 16 -7.81 4.90 -10.41
CA ALA A 16 -8.15 6.23 -9.91
C ALA A 16 -8.76 6.19 -8.51
N TRP A 17 -9.62 5.20 -8.24
CA TRP A 17 -10.23 5.02 -6.92
C TRP A 17 -9.21 4.61 -5.86
N VAL A 18 -8.31 3.68 -6.19
CA VAL A 18 -7.19 3.30 -5.29
C VAL A 18 -6.30 4.49 -5.00
N ALA A 19 -5.98 5.30 -6.02
CA ALA A 19 -5.19 6.52 -5.83
C ALA A 19 -5.90 7.55 -4.96
N LEU A 20 -7.23 7.70 -5.10
CA LEU A 20 -8.03 8.57 -4.25
C LEU A 20 -8.02 8.08 -2.79
N LEU A 21 -8.20 6.78 -2.56
CA LEU A 21 -8.09 6.20 -1.21
C LEU A 21 -6.70 6.46 -0.60
N GLY A 22 -5.64 6.21 -1.38
CA GLY A 22 -4.27 6.46 -0.95
C GLY A 22 -4.01 7.94 -0.62
N LEU A 23 -4.53 8.87 -1.43
CA LEU A 23 -4.44 10.30 -1.15
C LEU A 23 -5.07 10.66 0.20
N PHE A 24 -6.29 10.19 0.45
CA PHE A 24 -6.98 10.51 1.70
C PHE A 24 -6.30 9.88 2.91
N PHE A 25 -5.76 8.66 2.75
CA PHE A 25 -5.04 8.01 3.83
C PHE A 25 -3.69 8.68 4.12
N ALA A 26 -2.94 9.07 3.08
CA ALA A 26 -1.72 9.86 3.23
C ALA A 26 -1.98 11.17 3.98
N GLN A 27 -3.09 11.86 3.69
CA GLN A 27 -3.49 13.03 4.47
C GLN A 27 -3.78 12.67 5.93
N VAL A 28 -4.41 11.53 6.23
CA VAL A 28 -4.59 11.13 7.64
C VAL A 28 -3.24 10.87 8.31
N GLU A 29 -2.31 10.18 7.65
CA GLU A 29 -0.99 9.89 8.19
C GLU A 29 -0.14 11.14 8.41
N ILE A 30 -0.12 12.08 7.47
CA ILE A 30 0.61 13.35 7.63
C ILE A 30 0.17 14.08 8.91
N GLN A 31 -1.12 14.05 9.23
CA GLN A 31 -1.69 14.79 10.35
C GLN A 31 -1.30 14.17 11.71
N ILE A 32 -1.07 12.86 11.75
CA ILE A 32 -0.73 12.14 12.98
C ILE A 32 0.78 11.92 13.13
N GLU A 33 1.54 11.81 12.04
CA GLU A 33 2.98 11.55 12.05
C GLU A 33 3.84 12.81 11.90
N GLY A 34 3.36 13.77 11.08
CA GLY A 34 4.07 15.00 10.76
C GLY A 34 5.52 14.75 10.31
N PRO A 35 6.52 15.44 10.89
CA PRO A 35 7.93 15.28 10.49
C PRO A 35 8.58 13.98 10.97
N ALA A 36 7.98 13.28 11.92
CA ALA A 36 8.61 12.15 12.57
C ALA A 36 8.59 10.88 11.69
N GLY A 37 7.50 10.70 10.94
CA GLY A 37 7.27 9.55 10.08
C GLY A 37 7.16 8.21 10.82
N TRP A 38 6.64 7.20 10.13
CA TRP A 38 6.66 5.80 10.56
C TRP A 38 6.16 5.58 12.01
N ALA A 39 5.11 6.30 12.37
CA ALA A 39 4.49 6.33 13.69
C ALA A 39 5.49 6.53 14.85
N ALA A 40 6.62 7.23 14.62
CA ALA A 40 7.69 7.35 15.60
C ALA A 40 7.24 8.00 16.93
N ASN A 41 6.34 8.98 16.84
CA ASN A 41 5.82 9.71 18.00
C ASN A 41 4.40 9.30 18.42
N LEU A 42 3.80 8.29 17.76
CA LEU A 42 2.45 7.84 18.11
C LEU A 42 2.46 7.08 19.44
N PRO A 43 1.41 7.21 20.28
CA PRO A 43 1.32 6.54 21.58
C PRO A 43 0.94 5.06 21.39
N THR A 44 1.84 4.28 20.80
CA THR A 44 1.62 2.87 20.45
C THR A 44 2.81 2.01 20.85
N TRP A 45 2.58 0.71 21.05
CA TRP A 45 3.66 -0.23 21.32
C TRP A 45 4.52 -0.43 20.06
N ARG A 46 5.78 -0.84 20.24
CA ARG A 46 6.74 -0.99 19.15
C ARG A 46 7.60 -2.23 19.34
N ILE A 47 7.84 -2.94 18.24
CA ILE A 47 8.81 -4.04 18.14
C ILE A 47 9.93 -3.51 17.23
N GLU A 48 11.03 -3.09 17.83
CA GLU A 48 12.17 -2.49 17.11
C GLU A 48 13.03 -3.54 16.40
N HIS A 49 13.18 -4.72 17.00
CA HIS A 49 14.06 -5.77 16.51
C HIS A 49 13.40 -7.15 16.61
N HIS A 50 13.25 -7.81 15.46
CA HIS A 50 12.86 -9.21 15.35
C HIS A 50 13.20 -9.70 13.94
N TRP A 51 13.79 -10.88 13.78
CA TRP A 51 14.25 -11.39 12.46
C TRP A 51 13.12 -11.49 11.41
N LEU A 52 11.87 -11.74 11.86
CA LEU A 52 10.70 -11.70 10.97
C LEU A 52 10.46 -10.32 10.34
N LEU A 53 10.90 -9.23 10.99
CA LEU A 53 10.79 -7.88 10.43
C LEU A 53 11.72 -7.72 9.23
N ASP A 54 12.89 -8.34 9.24
CA ASP A 54 13.82 -8.28 8.10
C ASP A 54 13.23 -9.00 6.86
N ILE A 55 12.47 -10.06 7.08
CA ILE A 55 11.87 -10.86 6.00
C ILE A 55 10.55 -10.25 5.51
N PHE A 56 9.64 -9.90 6.42
CA PHE A 56 8.26 -9.54 6.08
C PHE A 56 7.96 -8.04 6.20
N TRP A 57 8.81 -7.27 6.87
CA TRP A 57 8.57 -5.86 7.19
C TRP A 57 9.66 -4.93 6.64
N GLY A 58 10.54 -5.44 5.78
CA GLY A 58 11.65 -4.67 5.18
C GLY A 58 12.66 -4.14 6.19
N GLY A 59 12.77 -4.79 7.36
CA GLY A 59 13.64 -4.37 8.47
C GLY A 59 13.13 -3.14 9.23
N ARG A 60 11.87 -2.72 9.00
CA ARG A 60 11.25 -1.60 9.71
C ARG A 60 10.75 -2.04 11.09
N PRO A 61 10.71 -1.13 12.07
CA PRO A 61 9.99 -1.38 13.31
C PRO A 61 8.51 -1.63 13.05
N MET A 62 7.95 -2.68 13.64
CA MET A 62 6.50 -2.87 13.67
C MET A 62 5.94 -2.06 14.83
N THR A 63 4.97 -1.18 14.55
CA THR A 63 4.28 -0.40 15.58
C THR A 63 2.85 -0.92 15.73
N GLY A 64 2.22 -0.67 16.87
CA GLY A 64 0.82 -1.04 17.05
C GLY A 64 -0.10 -0.30 16.09
N TYR A 65 0.26 0.92 15.66
CA TYR A 65 -0.43 1.61 14.57
C TYR A 65 -0.44 0.75 13.30
N HIS A 66 0.74 0.31 12.84
CA HIS A 66 0.87 -0.54 11.67
C HIS A 66 0.14 -1.88 11.85
N ALA A 67 0.27 -2.53 13.01
CA ALA A 67 -0.36 -3.81 13.28
C ALA A 67 -1.89 -3.78 13.14
N TRP A 68 -2.52 -2.63 13.37
CA TRP A 68 -3.97 -2.47 13.22
C TRP A 68 -4.39 -1.88 11.87
N VAL A 69 -3.62 -0.94 11.33
CA VAL A 69 -4.03 -0.27 10.10
C VAL A 69 -3.88 -1.16 8.86
N PHE A 70 -2.85 -2.00 8.80
CA PHE A 70 -2.66 -2.92 7.67
C PHE A 70 -3.85 -3.91 7.53
N PRO A 71 -4.27 -4.62 8.59
CA PRO A 71 -5.48 -5.44 8.54
C PRO A 71 -6.74 -4.62 8.30
N PHE A 72 -6.86 -3.41 8.85
CA PHE A 72 -8.03 -2.55 8.63
C PHE A 72 -8.22 -2.22 7.13
N ILE A 73 -7.16 -1.79 6.45
CA ILE A 73 -7.19 -1.54 5.01
C ILE A 73 -7.47 -2.82 4.22
N ALA A 74 -6.86 -3.94 4.62
CA ALA A 74 -7.16 -5.24 4.00
C ALA A 74 -8.65 -5.58 4.11
N LEU A 75 -9.26 -5.43 5.29
CA LEU A 75 -10.69 -5.65 5.50
C LEU A 75 -11.54 -4.71 4.64
N PHE A 76 -11.14 -3.45 4.47
CA PHE A 76 -11.85 -2.49 3.63
C PHE A 76 -11.89 -2.93 2.15
N PHE A 77 -10.76 -3.37 1.59
CA PHE A 77 -10.71 -3.88 0.21
C PHE A 77 -11.47 -5.20 0.01
N HIS A 78 -11.58 -6.03 1.05
CA HIS A 78 -12.34 -7.29 1.01
C HIS A 78 -13.82 -7.11 1.38
N PHE A 79 -14.22 -5.97 1.94
CA PHE A 79 -15.59 -5.74 2.39
C PHE A 79 -16.64 -5.99 1.29
N PRO A 80 -16.48 -5.52 0.04
CA PRO A 80 -17.45 -5.82 -1.02
C PRO A 80 -17.55 -7.32 -1.34
N MET A 81 -16.43 -8.06 -1.26
CA MET A 81 -16.42 -9.51 -1.51
C MET A 81 -17.21 -10.26 -0.43
N LEU A 82 -17.02 -9.87 0.84
CA LEU A 82 -17.78 -10.41 1.96
C LEU A 82 -19.26 -10.01 1.89
N PHE A 83 -19.55 -8.73 1.67
CA PHE A 83 -20.90 -8.17 1.63
C PHE A 83 -21.75 -8.77 0.50
N MET A 84 -21.16 -8.96 -0.68
CA MET A 84 -21.84 -9.59 -1.82
C MET A 84 -21.80 -11.12 -1.78
N ALA A 85 -21.13 -11.71 -0.79
CA ALA A 85 -20.83 -13.15 -0.73
C ALA A 85 -20.23 -13.69 -2.04
N GLN A 86 -19.36 -12.90 -2.68
CA GLN A 86 -18.70 -13.24 -3.94
C GLN A 86 -17.20 -13.37 -3.72
N TRP A 87 -16.72 -14.60 -3.76
CA TRP A 87 -15.29 -14.91 -3.66
C TRP A 87 -14.82 -15.66 -4.91
N SER A 88 -13.68 -15.22 -5.45
CA SER A 88 -12.98 -15.94 -6.51
C SER A 88 -11.51 -15.56 -6.48
N ALA A 89 -10.63 -16.44 -6.96
CA ALA A 89 -9.21 -16.15 -7.08
C ALA A 89 -8.91 -14.87 -7.88
N ARG A 90 -9.77 -14.51 -8.85
CA ARG A 90 -9.65 -13.26 -9.60
C ARG A 90 -9.96 -12.03 -8.75
N LEU A 91 -11.02 -12.09 -7.94
CA LEU A 91 -11.36 -11.01 -7.02
C LEU A 91 -10.27 -10.84 -5.95
N GLU A 92 -9.74 -11.95 -5.43
CA GLU A 92 -8.62 -11.94 -4.49
C GLU A 92 -7.37 -11.30 -5.10
N CYS A 93 -6.97 -11.71 -6.31
CA CYS A 93 -5.85 -11.08 -7.01
C CYS A 93 -6.07 -9.57 -7.20
N ARG A 94 -7.31 -9.15 -7.49
CA ARG A 94 -7.64 -7.74 -7.64
C ARG A 94 -7.54 -7.00 -6.31
N ALA A 95 -8.11 -7.53 -5.23
CA ALA A 95 -8.09 -6.92 -3.91
C ALA A 95 -6.65 -6.76 -3.42
N VAL A 96 -5.84 -7.84 -3.45
CA VAL A 96 -4.44 -7.81 -3.03
C VAL A 96 -3.60 -6.89 -3.91
N GLY A 97 -3.79 -6.92 -5.23
CA GLY A 97 -3.11 -6.00 -6.15
C GLY A 97 -3.46 -4.53 -5.88
N CYS A 98 -4.72 -4.23 -5.58
CA CYS A 98 -5.15 -2.88 -5.19
C CYS A 98 -4.58 -2.47 -3.83
N ILE A 99 -4.49 -3.36 -2.84
CA ILE A 99 -3.87 -3.08 -1.53
C ILE A 99 -2.38 -2.73 -1.72
N MET A 100 -1.65 -3.49 -2.54
CA MET A 100 -0.24 -3.19 -2.82
C MET A 100 -0.07 -1.82 -3.49
N LEU A 101 -0.90 -1.50 -4.49
CA LEU A 101 -0.87 -0.18 -5.11
C LEU A 101 -1.28 0.94 -4.14
N PHE A 102 -2.27 0.68 -3.29
CA PHE A 102 -2.70 1.62 -2.26
C PHE A 102 -1.52 2.05 -1.40
N TRP A 103 -0.77 1.11 -0.80
CA TRP A 103 0.36 1.45 0.07
C TRP A 103 1.50 2.17 -0.66
N ILE A 104 1.80 1.80 -1.91
CA ILE A 104 2.82 2.52 -2.70
C ILE A 104 2.39 3.96 -2.98
N ILE A 105 1.13 4.14 -3.43
CA ILE A 105 0.62 5.46 -3.79
C ILE A 105 0.51 6.32 -2.54
N GLU A 106 -0.06 5.78 -1.48
CA GLU A 106 -0.21 6.42 -0.19
C GLU A 106 1.14 6.90 0.37
N ASP A 107 2.12 6.01 0.57
CA ASP A 107 3.44 6.38 1.10
C ASP A 107 4.14 7.41 0.20
N TYR A 108 4.05 7.26 -1.14
CA TYR A 108 4.59 8.30 -2.03
C TYR A 108 3.87 9.65 -1.92
N LEU A 109 2.54 9.66 -1.84
CA LEU A 109 1.74 10.87 -1.66
C LEU A 109 1.98 11.51 -0.28
N TRP A 110 2.29 10.71 0.73
CA TRP A 110 2.75 11.20 2.03
C TRP A 110 3.98 12.09 1.83
N PHE A 111 5.00 11.66 1.09
CA PHE A 111 6.18 12.50 0.80
C PHE A 111 5.86 13.70 -0.09
N VAL A 112 4.95 13.55 -1.06
CA VAL A 112 4.54 14.66 -1.95
C VAL A 112 3.87 15.79 -1.17
N PHE A 113 2.99 15.45 -0.23
CA PHE A 113 2.17 16.44 0.49
C PHE A 113 2.69 16.82 1.88
N ASN A 114 3.57 16.02 2.48
CA ASN A 114 4.15 16.35 3.79
C ASN A 114 5.17 17.48 3.65
N SER A 115 4.84 18.66 4.19
CA SER A 115 5.70 19.85 4.15
C SER A 115 7.04 19.68 4.87
N ALA A 116 7.16 18.71 5.78
CA ALA A 116 8.43 18.39 6.43
C ALA A 116 9.42 17.62 5.54
N TYR A 117 8.92 16.96 4.49
CA TYR A 117 9.73 16.17 3.57
C TYR A 117 9.72 16.80 2.16
N GLY A 118 8.60 16.69 1.45
CA GLY A 118 8.56 16.94 0.02
C GLY A 118 9.34 15.90 -0.78
N VAL A 119 9.13 15.88 -2.10
CA VAL A 119 9.84 14.98 -3.04
C VAL A 119 11.36 15.15 -2.97
N ALA A 120 11.85 16.34 -2.61
CA ALA A 120 13.28 16.62 -2.47
C ALA A 120 13.95 15.79 -1.36
N ARG A 121 13.19 15.39 -0.33
CA ARG A 121 13.66 14.57 0.80
C ARG A 121 13.25 13.10 0.68
N PHE A 122 12.75 12.67 -0.48
CA PHE A 122 12.48 11.25 -0.75
C PHE A 122 13.77 10.53 -1.17
N ASN A 123 14.65 10.29 -0.20
CA ASN A 123 15.96 9.69 -0.42
C ASN A 123 16.41 8.91 0.84
N PRO A 124 17.40 8.01 0.74
CA PRO A 124 17.84 7.18 1.86
C PRO A 124 18.46 7.93 3.04
N ALA A 125 18.92 9.18 2.85
CA ALA A 125 19.53 9.96 3.92
C ALA A 125 18.46 10.58 4.85
N ASP A 126 17.34 11.01 4.27
CA ASP A 126 16.25 11.64 5.02
C ASP A 126 15.21 10.62 5.53
N VAL A 127 15.06 9.47 4.86
CA VAL A 127 14.00 8.50 5.14
C VAL A 127 14.56 7.23 5.78
N ALA A 128 14.89 7.33 7.07
CA ALA A 128 15.64 6.30 7.80
C ALA A 128 14.88 4.98 8.05
N TRP A 129 13.55 4.95 7.91
CA TRP A 129 12.76 3.73 8.05
C TRP A 129 12.86 2.83 6.81
N HIS A 130 12.96 3.38 5.60
CA HIS A 130 13.19 2.58 4.40
C HIS A 130 14.66 2.13 4.34
N LYS A 131 14.93 0.87 4.71
CA LYS A 131 16.30 0.33 4.87
C LYS A 131 17.00 0.03 3.56
N HIS A 132 16.25 -0.32 2.53
CA HIS A 132 16.79 -0.77 1.25
C HIS A 132 16.21 0.07 0.12
N TRP A 133 17.10 0.57 -0.73
CA TRP A 133 16.74 1.42 -1.86
C TRP A 133 17.29 0.82 -3.15
N LEU A 134 16.49 0.91 -4.20
CA LEU A 134 16.90 0.58 -5.55
C LEU A 134 16.61 1.78 -6.45
N TRP A 135 17.65 2.30 -7.10
CA TRP A 135 17.59 3.53 -7.88
C TRP A 135 17.09 4.73 -7.05
N PHE A 136 15.87 5.20 -7.29
CA PHE A 136 15.32 6.41 -6.68
C PHE A 136 14.14 6.14 -5.73
N ALA A 137 13.85 4.88 -5.43
CA ALA A 137 12.75 4.50 -4.53
C ALA A 137 13.13 3.31 -3.65
N PRO A 138 12.43 3.10 -2.52
CA PRO A 138 12.58 1.92 -1.69
C PRO A 138 12.43 0.60 -2.47
N THR A 139 13.23 -0.42 -2.14
CA THR A 139 13.22 -1.70 -2.87
C THR A 139 11.85 -2.40 -2.81
N ASP A 140 11.14 -2.26 -1.70
CA ASP A 140 9.80 -2.80 -1.49
C ASP A 140 8.74 -2.15 -2.41
N TYR A 141 8.94 -0.90 -2.85
CA TYR A 141 8.09 -0.28 -3.86
C TYR A 141 8.19 -1.04 -5.18
N TRP A 142 9.39 -1.34 -5.64
CA TRP A 142 9.60 -2.04 -6.91
C TRP A 142 9.03 -3.45 -6.89
N VAL A 143 9.28 -4.18 -5.79
CA VAL A 143 8.74 -5.53 -5.58
C VAL A 143 7.22 -5.50 -5.54
N SER A 144 6.64 -4.59 -4.75
CA SER A 144 5.18 -4.47 -4.60
C SER A 144 4.52 -4.03 -5.91
N LEU A 145 5.14 -3.12 -6.67
CA LEU A 145 4.63 -2.67 -7.96
C LEU A 145 4.62 -3.82 -8.99
N LEU A 146 5.69 -4.62 -9.04
CA LEU A 146 5.78 -5.78 -9.90
C LEU A 146 4.70 -6.81 -9.54
N LEU A 147 4.58 -7.16 -8.25
CA LEU A 147 3.58 -8.13 -7.78
C LEU A 147 2.16 -7.63 -8.01
N ALA A 148 1.88 -6.36 -7.74
CA ALA A 148 0.59 -5.74 -8.01
C ALA A 148 0.24 -5.79 -9.50
N GLY A 149 1.20 -5.47 -10.38
CA GLY A 149 1.02 -5.57 -11.83
C GLY A 149 0.66 -6.98 -12.29
N VAL A 150 1.38 -8.00 -11.77
CA VAL A 150 1.10 -9.42 -12.05
C VAL A 150 -0.29 -9.81 -11.55
N LEU A 151 -0.65 -9.48 -10.31
CA LEU A 151 -1.94 -9.82 -9.72
C LEU A 151 -3.11 -9.14 -10.45
N LEU A 152 -2.98 -7.85 -10.78
CA LEU A 152 -4.00 -7.14 -11.54
C LEU A 152 -4.16 -7.72 -12.94
N TRP A 153 -3.06 -8.05 -13.62
CA TRP A 153 -3.08 -8.75 -14.90
C TRP A 153 -3.80 -10.11 -14.79
N LEU A 154 -3.48 -10.93 -13.79
CA LEU A 154 -4.16 -12.19 -13.51
C LEU A 154 -5.65 -12.01 -13.21
N SER A 155 -6.03 -10.89 -12.58
CA SER A 155 -7.43 -10.60 -12.25
C SER A 155 -8.27 -10.23 -13.49
N TYR A 156 -7.66 -9.60 -14.49
CA TYR A 156 -8.34 -9.06 -15.67
C TYR A 156 -8.13 -9.88 -16.94
N ARG A 157 -7.18 -10.84 -16.95
CA ARG A 157 -6.99 -11.73 -18.10
C ARG A 157 -8.25 -12.57 -18.36
N ARG A 158 -8.62 -12.66 -19.65
CA ARG A 158 -9.71 -13.54 -20.10
C ARG A 158 -9.42 -14.98 -19.71
N LYS A 159 -10.45 -15.77 -19.42
CA LYS A 159 -10.29 -17.23 -19.35
C LYS A 159 -9.87 -17.70 -20.75
N ALA A 160 -8.80 -18.49 -20.80
CA ALA A 160 -8.48 -19.28 -21.99
C ALA A 160 -9.55 -20.36 -22.18
#